data_AF-A0A2V9M242-F1
#
_entry.id   AF-A0A2V9M242-F1
#
_cell.length_a   1.000
_cell.length_b   1.000
_cell.length_c   1.000
_cell.angle_alpha   90.00
_cell.angle_beta   90.00
_cell.angle_gamma   90.00
#
_symmetry.space_group_name_H-M   'P 1'
#
loop_
_entity.id
_entity.type
_entity.pdbx_description
1 polymer ?
#
loop_
_entity_poly.entity_id
_entity_poly.type
_entity_poly.pdbx_seq_one_letter_code
_entity_poly.pdbx_strand_id
1 'polypeptide(L)'
;MLGSFDFATCCWADSPAVKLWAVGDGVRINPLTGKLFIEGRTDIHKDYPVGDFRSRNLVWDGKARNVTLKAARNEFVAFQLIIESLQPVDDIDVTFLELQHSSGARIAGRYLQIFKEWYVPVRRASTGYEATSLGPGWYADALMPKRQTKLFSGFPFSIPDLYNNIPGQKNQAIW
;
A
#
# COMPACT_ATOMS: atom_id res chain seq x y z
N MET A 1 19.46 21.28 3.81
CA MET A 1 18.40 21.63 4.78
C MET A 1 17.28 20.61 4.59
N LEU A 2 17.18 19.64 5.50
CA LEU A 2 16.16 18.58 5.47
C LEU A 2 14.85 19.19 5.95
N GLY A 3 13.84 19.28 5.08
CA GLY A 3 12.51 19.76 5.45
C GLY A 3 11.66 18.59 5.94
N SER A 4 11.17 18.67 7.18
CA SER A 4 10.09 17.80 7.67
C SER A 4 8.77 18.42 7.23
N PHE A 5 7.92 17.67 6.55
CA PHE A 5 6.57 18.10 6.23
C PHE A 5 5.63 17.57 7.32
N ASP A 6 4.84 18.46 7.93
CA ASP A 6 3.81 18.06 8.88
C ASP A 6 2.57 17.63 8.10
N PHE A 7 2.13 16.39 8.35
CA PHE A 7 0.91 15.88 7.75
C PHE A 7 -0.28 16.56 8.42
N ALA A 8 -1.09 17.26 7.63
CA ALA A 8 -2.40 17.71 8.08
C ALA A 8 -3.21 16.47 8.49
N THR A 9 -3.72 16.48 9.72
CA THR A 9 -4.54 15.42 10.29
C THR A 9 -5.76 15.21 9.40
N CYS A 10 -5.71 14.19 8.54
CA CYS A 10 -6.88 13.73 7.82
C CYS A 10 -7.77 13.02 8.84
N CYS A 11 -9.02 13.46 8.99
CA CYS A 11 -10.02 12.69 9.70
C CYS A 11 -10.21 11.36 8.95
N TRP A 12 -9.53 10.31 9.43
CA TRP A 12 -9.80 8.95 9.02
C TRP A 12 -11.25 8.64 9.40
N ALA A 13 -12.16 8.58 8.42
CA ALA A 13 -13.44 7.94 8.64
C ALA A 13 -13.17 6.42 8.67
N ASP A 14 -12.80 5.90 9.83
CA ASP A 14 -12.97 4.48 10.09
C ASP A 14 -14.47 4.21 10.03
N SER A 15 -14.93 3.62 8.94
CA SER A 15 -16.03 2.68 9.10
C SER A 15 -15.47 1.52 9.91
N PRO A 16 -16.17 0.98 10.92
CA PRO A 16 -15.74 -0.24 11.63
C PRO A 16 -15.47 -1.44 10.70
N ALA A 17 -15.82 -1.32 9.42
CA ALA A 17 -15.54 -2.28 8.37
C ALA A 17 -14.08 -2.30 7.87
N VAL A 18 -13.27 -1.23 8.03
CA VAL A 18 -11.91 -1.18 7.45
C VAL A 18 -10.84 -0.80 8.46
N LYS A 19 -9.63 -1.33 8.27
CA LYS A 19 -8.41 -0.99 9.00
C LYS A 19 -7.35 -0.52 8.03
N LEU A 20 -6.59 0.49 8.43
CA LEU A 20 -5.62 1.17 7.58
C LEU A 20 -4.23 1.07 8.22
N TRP A 21 -3.24 0.72 7.41
CA TRP A 21 -1.84 0.69 7.78
C TRP A 21 -0.98 0.91 6.54
N ALA A 22 0.28 1.28 6.72
CA ALA A 22 1.15 1.61 5.60
C ALA A 22 2.48 0.86 5.68
N VAL A 23 3.12 0.66 4.54
CA VAL A 23 4.46 0.07 4.41
C VAL A 23 5.29 0.83 3.38
N GLY A 24 6.60 0.57 3.34
CA GLY A 24 7.47 1.11 2.29
C GLY A 24 7.05 0.62 0.91
N ASP A 25 7.37 1.39 -0.12
CA ASP A 25 7.05 1.13 -1.53
C ASP A 25 7.65 -0.18 -2.07
N GLY A 26 8.79 -0.63 -1.55
CA GLY A 26 9.42 -1.90 -1.93
C GLY A 26 8.89 -3.15 -1.22
N VAL A 27 7.90 -3.01 -0.34
CA VAL A 27 7.36 -4.12 0.46
C VAL A 27 6.29 -4.86 -0.33
N ARG A 28 6.28 -6.20 -0.28
CA ARG A 28 5.25 -7.00 -0.94
C ARG A 28 4.30 -7.58 0.10
N ILE A 29 3.03 -7.21 0.02
CA ILE A 29 1.97 -7.67 0.93
C ILE A 29 1.10 -8.73 0.24
N ASN A 30 0.85 -9.83 0.95
CA ASN A 30 -0.09 -10.85 0.52
C ASN A 30 -1.54 -10.34 0.69
N PRO A 31 -2.35 -10.25 -0.37
CA PRO A 31 -3.71 -9.69 -0.30
C PRO A 31 -4.69 -10.53 0.55
N LEU A 32 -4.35 -11.78 0.84
CA LEU A 32 -5.19 -12.70 1.64
C LEU A 32 -4.92 -12.56 3.14
N THR A 33 -3.64 -12.45 3.53
CA THR A 33 -3.21 -12.53 4.92
C THR A 33 -2.74 -11.19 5.48
N GLY A 34 -2.40 -10.22 4.61
CA GLY A 34 -1.74 -8.97 4.98
C GLY A 34 -0.36 -9.20 5.60
N LYS A 35 0.26 -10.35 5.36
CA LYS A 35 1.65 -10.63 5.74
C LYS A 35 2.59 -10.25 4.61
N LEU A 36 3.83 -9.96 4.96
CA LEU A 36 4.86 -9.74 3.96
C LEU A 36 5.25 -11.06 3.31
N PHE A 37 5.47 -11.05 1.99
CA PHE A 37 5.90 -12.26 1.27
C PHE A 37 7.20 -12.85 1.80
N ILE A 38 8.13 -11.99 2.21
CA ILE A 38 9.45 -12.40 2.71
C ILE A 38 9.38 -13.15 4.05
N GLU A 39 8.30 -13.00 4.84
CA GLU A 39 8.11 -13.81 6.06
C GLU A 39 7.96 -15.30 5.74
N GLY A 40 7.51 -15.65 4.54
CA GLY A 40 7.44 -17.03 4.07
C GLY A 40 8.78 -17.58 3.54
N ARG A 41 9.81 -16.73 3.41
CA ARG A 41 11.14 -17.04 2.85
C ARG A 41 12.25 -16.38 3.65
N THR A 42 12.38 -16.79 4.92
CA THR A 42 13.42 -16.32 5.85
C THR A 42 14.84 -16.69 5.41
N ASP A 43 14.98 -17.57 4.42
CA ASP A 43 16.24 -17.96 3.78
C ASP A 43 16.79 -16.91 2.82
N ILE A 44 15.95 -16.05 2.23
CA ILE A 44 16.37 -15.11 1.17
C ILE A 44 16.87 -13.78 1.74
N HIS A 45 16.31 -13.31 2.86
CA HIS A 45 16.76 -12.09 3.54
C HIS A 45 16.56 -12.22 5.05
N LYS A 46 17.55 -12.80 5.75
CA LYS A 46 17.54 -12.95 7.21
C LYS A 46 17.45 -11.62 7.96
N ASP A 47 17.93 -10.56 7.32
CA ASP A 47 17.98 -9.21 7.88
C ASP A 47 16.72 -8.40 7.55
N TYR A 48 15.78 -8.97 6.81
CA TYR A 48 14.53 -8.29 6.51
C TYR A 48 13.75 -8.10 7.81
N PRO A 49 13.20 -6.90 8.08
CA PRO A 49 12.47 -6.66 9.31
C PRO A 49 11.33 -7.69 9.47
N VAL A 50 11.27 -8.27 10.66
CA VAL A 50 10.20 -9.20 11.08
C VAL A 50 9.39 -8.53 12.18
N GLY A 51 8.08 -8.79 12.24
CA GLY A 51 7.22 -8.27 13.30
C GLY A 51 5.88 -7.76 12.79
N ASP A 52 5.16 -7.03 13.64
CA ASP A 52 3.85 -6.50 13.29
C ASP A 52 3.94 -5.16 12.55
N PHE A 53 4.05 -5.25 11.23
CA PHE A 53 4.07 -4.10 10.32
C PHE A 53 2.79 -3.25 10.35
N ARG A 54 1.67 -3.80 10.86
CA ARG A 54 0.41 -3.04 11.01
C ARG A 54 0.53 -2.01 12.12
N SER A 55 1.28 -2.32 13.17
CA SER A 55 1.47 -1.43 14.31
C SER A 55 2.53 -0.36 14.05
N ARG A 56 3.69 -0.74 13.49
CA ARG A 56 4.80 0.19 13.25
C ARG A 56 5.81 -0.39 12.27
N ASN A 57 6.40 0.47 11.43
CA ASN A 57 7.57 0.15 10.62
C ASN A 57 8.38 1.43 10.31
N LEU A 58 9.31 1.37 9.35
CA LEU A 58 10.20 2.49 9.01
C LEU A 58 9.45 3.74 8.54
N VAL A 59 8.30 3.58 7.89
CA VAL A 59 7.50 4.70 7.36
C VAL A 59 6.20 4.91 8.14
N TRP A 60 5.72 3.92 8.90
CA TRP A 60 4.40 3.95 9.54
C TRP A 60 4.48 3.93 11.08
N ASP A 61 3.69 4.79 11.72
CA ASP A 61 3.32 4.72 13.13
C ASP A 61 1.80 4.54 13.25
N GLY A 62 1.35 3.33 13.58
CA GLY A 62 -0.06 2.98 13.69
C GLY A 62 -0.76 3.57 14.90
N LYS A 63 -0.02 3.95 15.95
CA LYS A 63 -0.60 4.66 17.10
C LYS A 63 -0.90 6.11 16.74
N ALA A 64 0.04 6.77 16.05
CA ALA A 64 -0.14 8.14 15.56
C ALA A 64 -0.96 8.22 14.27
N ARG A 65 -1.17 7.09 13.58
CA ARG A 65 -1.75 6.99 12.23
C ARG A 65 -1.02 7.86 11.21
N ASN A 66 0.30 7.90 11.31
CA ASN A 66 1.14 8.76 10.49
C ASN A 66 2.10 7.95 9.63
N VAL A 67 2.20 8.38 8.37
CA VAL A 67 3.30 8.00 7.48
C VAL A 67 4.36 9.09 7.56
N THR A 68 5.65 8.74 7.63
CA THR A 68 6.76 9.69 7.58
C THR A 68 7.73 9.29 6.49
N LEU A 69 7.98 10.23 5.57
CA LEU A 69 8.90 10.04 4.45
C LEU A 69 9.98 11.11 4.48
N LYS A 70 11.16 10.77 3.97
CA LYS A 70 12.28 11.71 3.77
C LYS A 70 12.69 11.67 2.31
N ALA A 71 12.75 12.85 1.69
CA ALA A 71 13.10 12.98 0.28
C ALA A 71 13.91 14.27 0.07
N ALA A 72 14.72 14.26 -0.98
CA ALA A 72 15.38 15.44 -1.51
C ALA A 72 14.41 16.29 -2.34
N ARG A 73 14.80 17.53 -2.63
CA ARG A 73 14.03 18.38 -3.55
C ARG A 73 14.03 17.73 -4.94
N ASN A 74 12.84 17.66 -5.56
CA ASN A 74 12.63 17.09 -6.90
C ASN A 74 12.84 15.56 -6.99
N GLU A 75 12.74 14.86 -5.86
CA GLU A 75 12.71 13.40 -5.80
C GLU A 75 11.27 12.88 -5.77
N PHE A 76 11.03 11.73 -6.40
CA PHE A 76 9.79 10.98 -6.21
C PHE A 76 9.99 10.03 -5.04
N VAL A 77 9.10 10.12 -4.06
CA VAL A 77 9.05 9.21 -2.92
C VAL A 77 7.65 8.63 -2.83
N ALA A 78 7.55 7.37 -2.41
CA ALA A 78 6.29 6.66 -2.32
C ALA A 78 6.23 5.77 -1.09
N PHE A 79 5.03 5.28 -0.82
CA PHE A 79 4.72 4.30 0.20
C PHE A 79 3.47 3.55 -0.25
N GLN A 80 3.19 2.40 0.35
CA GLN A 80 1.93 1.71 0.11
C GLN A 80 1.00 1.90 1.31
N LEU A 81 -0.24 2.31 1.05
CA LEU A 81 -1.35 2.24 1.99
C LEU A 81 -2.10 0.92 1.80
N ILE A 82 -2.27 0.16 2.87
CA ILE A 82 -3.01 -1.09 2.87
C ILE A 82 -4.38 -0.86 3.51
N ILE A 83 -5.41 -1.19 2.75
CA ILE A 83 -6.79 -1.23 3.22
C ILE A 83 -7.14 -2.67 3.54
N GLU A 84 -7.33 -2.96 4.81
CA GLU A 84 -7.68 -4.28 5.34
C GLU A 84 -9.16 -4.29 5.74
N SER A 85 -9.90 -5.31 5.30
CA SER A 85 -11.26 -5.57 5.75
C SER A 85 -11.51 -7.04 6.01
N LEU A 86 -12.24 -7.32 7.09
CA LEU A 86 -12.68 -8.68 7.45
C LEU A 86 -14.06 -9.02 6.89
N GLN A 87 -14.77 -8.03 6.36
CA GLN A 87 -16.09 -8.19 5.73
C GLN A 87 -16.04 -7.59 4.32
N PRO A 88 -16.94 -8.00 3.41
CA PRO A 88 -17.02 -7.33 2.12
C PRO A 88 -17.32 -5.83 2.27
N VAL A 89 -16.58 -5.00 1.55
CA VAL A 89 -16.77 -3.55 1.50
C VAL A 89 -16.71 -3.09 0.05
N ASP A 90 -17.73 -2.37 -0.38
CA ASP A 90 -17.84 -1.79 -1.71
C ASP A 90 -17.59 -0.27 -1.68
N ASP A 91 -17.46 0.32 -2.88
CA ASP A 91 -17.34 1.77 -3.08
C ASP A 91 -16.18 2.44 -2.32
N ILE A 92 -15.08 1.71 -2.13
CA ILE A 92 -13.87 2.26 -1.53
C ILE A 92 -13.26 3.27 -2.49
N ASP A 93 -13.10 4.50 -2.02
CA ASP A 93 -12.34 5.55 -2.70
C ASP A 93 -11.34 6.21 -1.74
N VAL A 94 -10.23 6.69 -2.29
CA VAL A 94 -9.11 7.28 -1.55
C VAL A 94 -8.75 8.60 -2.17
N THR A 95 -8.76 9.67 -1.38
CA THR A 95 -8.43 11.03 -1.85
C THR A 95 -7.29 11.58 -1.03
N PHE A 96 -6.24 12.07 -1.71
CA PHE A 96 -5.17 12.81 -1.04
C PHE A 96 -5.55 14.26 -0.82
N LEU A 97 -5.16 14.75 0.35
CA LEU A 97 -5.12 16.17 0.66
C LEU A 97 -3.74 16.72 0.31
N GLU A 98 -3.66 18.03 0.10
CA GLU A 98 -2.37 18.70 -0.13
C GLU A 98 -1.44 18.54 1.08
N LEU A 99 -0.14 18.35 0.82
CA LEU A 99 0.88 18.37 1.86
C LEU A 99 1.26 19.82 2.13
N GLN A 100 1.18 20.24 3.39
CA GLN A 100 1.44 21.62 3.80
C GLN A 100 2.61 21.65 4.78
N HIS A 101 3.42 22.69 4.68
CA HIS A 101 4.43 23.01 5.68
C HIS A 101 4.01 24.24 6.47
N SER A 102 4.42 24.33 7.74
CA SER A 102 4.14 25.47 8.62
C SER A 102 4.63 26.82 8.06
N SER A 103 5.62 26.82 7.17
CA SER A 103 6.08 28.03 6.46
C SER A 103 5.19 28.45 5.27
N GLY A 104 4.09 27.73 5.00
CA GLY A 104 3.19 27.99 3.87
C GLY A 104 3.56 27.31 2.55
N ALA A 105 4.64 26.50 2.50
CA ALA A 105 4.97 25.70 1.32
C ALA A 105 3.96 24.56 1.14
N ARG A 106 3.63 24.21 -0.12
CA ARG A 106 2.61 23.22 -0.45
C ARG A 106 3.03 22.28 -1.58
N ILE A 107 2.62 21.00 -1.48
CA ILE A 107 2.70 20.01 -2.56
C ILE A 107 1.28 19.50 -2.82
N ALA A 108 0.76 19.76 -4.02
CA ALA A 108 -0.64 19.49 -4.37
C ALA A 108 -0.81 19.14 -5.85
N GLY A 109 -2.02 18.68 -6.21
CA GLY A 109 -2.42 18.44 -7.60
C GLY A 109 -1.55 17.40 -8.28
N ARG A 110 -0.95 17.75 -9.43
CA ARG A 110 -0.17 16.83 -10.27
C ARG A 110 1.05 16.18 -9.62
N TYR A 111 1.49 16.69 -8.47
CA TYR A 111 2.64 16.17 -7.71
C TYR A 111 2.26 15.04 -6.74
N LEU A 112 0.97 14.78 -6.56
CA LEU A 112 0.45 13.66 -5.78
C LEU A 112 -0.30 12.73 -6.72
N GLN A 113 0.01 11.44 -6.67
CA GLN A 113 -0.64 10.42 -7.49
C GLN A 113 -1.05 9.25 -6.61
N ILE A 114 -2.15 8.58 -7.01
CA ILE A 114 -2.70 7.41 -6.32
C ILE A 114 -2.91 6.33 -7.35
N PHE A 115 -2.43 5.14 -7.04
CA PHE A 115 -2.62 3.96 -7.84
C PHE A 115 -3.12 2.82 -6.98
N LYS A 116 -4.10 2.09 -7.49
CA LYS A 116 -4.47 0.81 -6.90
C LYS A 116 -3.56 -0.27 -7.45
N GLU A 117 -3.01 -1.11 -6.58
CA GLU A 117 -2.17 -2.23 -7.02
C GLU A 117 -3.03 -3.39 -7.55
N TRP A 118 -2.83 -3.75 -8.80
CA TRP A 118 -3.45 -4.92 -9.41
C TRP A 118 -2.60 -6.16 -9.15
N TYR A 119 -3.18 -7.13 -8.44
CA TYR A 119 -2.51 -8.41 -8.16
C TYR A 119 -2.65 -9.42 -9.28
N VAL A 120 -1.59 -10.19 -9.53
CA VAL A 120 -1.55 -11.29 -10.49
C VAL A 120 -1.16 -12.59 -9.77
N PRO A 121 -1.83 -13.73 -10.06
CA PRO A 121 -1.50 -15.00 -9.43
C PRO A 121 -0.29 -15.63 -10.12
N VAL A 122 0.86 -15.57 -9.46
CA VAL A 122 2.06 -16.32 -9.84
C VAL A 122 1.93 -17.75 -9.35
N ARG A 123 1.81 -18.71 -10.29
CA ARG A 123 1.59 -20.13 -9.98
C ARG A 123 2.86 -20.96 -9.99
N ARG A 124 3.94 -20.43 -10.57
CA ARG A 124 5.23 -21.10 -10.71
C ARG A 124 6.33 -20.12 -10.33
N ALA A 125 7.29 -20.57 -9.53
CA ALA A 125 8.47 -19.78 -9.24
C ALA A 125 9.30 -19.58 -10.51
N SER A 126 10.02 -18.46 -10.58
CA SER A 126 10.99 -18.21 -11.64
C SER A 126 12.11 -19.25 -11.58
N THR A 127 12.42 -19.87 -12.72
CA THR A 127 13.53 -20.82 -12.86
C THR A 127 14.86 -20.08 -13.02
N GLY A 128 15.95 -20.61 -12.46
CA GLY A 128 17.29 -20.01 -12.50
C GLY A 128 17.55 -18.93 -11.45
N TYR A 129 16.56 -18.64 -10.59
CA TYR A 129 16.63 -17.68 -9.48
C TYR A 129 16.01 -18.27 -8.21
N GLU A 130 16.07 -19.59 -8.02
CA GLU A 130 15.40 -20.32 -6.93
C GLU A 130 15.84 -19.82 -5.55
N ALA A 131 17.11 -19.43 -5.42
CA ALA A 131 17.69 -18.87 -4.20
C ALA A 131 17.16 -17.48 -3.83
N THR A 132 16.53 -16.75 -4.77
CA THR A 132 16.01 -15.38 -4.55
C THR A 132 14.54 -15.22 -4.90
N SER A 133 13.90 -16.24 -5.48
CA SER A 133 12.48 -16.23 -5.80
C SER A 133 11.63 -16.28 -4.53
N LEU A 134 10.63 -15.41 -4.41
CA LEU A 134 9.65 -15.44 -3.33
C LEU A 134 8.58 -16.56 -3.50
N GLY A 135 8.66 -17.33 -4.59
CA GLY A 135 7.78 -18.46 -4.86
C GLY A 135 6.39 -18.07 -5.39
N PRO A 136 5.45 -19.03 -5.49
CA PRO A 136 4.08 -18.77 -5.92
C PRO A 136 3.31 -17.87 -4.95
N GLY A 137 2.33 -17.12 -5.48
CA GLY A 137 1.43 -16.28 -4.69
C GLY A 137 0.83 -15.14 -5.51
N TRP A 138 0.17 -14.19 -4.84
CA TRP A 138 -0.44 -13.02 -5.46
C TRP A 138 0.48 -11.82 -5.38
N TYR A 139 0.98 -11.35 -6.53
CA TYR A 139 1.94 -10.24 -6.61
C TYR A 139 1.29 -9.02 -7.23
N ALA A 140 1.48 -7.85 -6.63
CA ALA A 140 1.19 -6.59 -7.30
C ALA A 140 2.04 -6.47 -8.57
N ASP A 141 1.40 -6.17 -9.70
CA ASP A 141 2.03 -6.07 -11.01
C ASP A 141 1.75 -4.71 -11.66
N ALA A 142 0.47 -4.40 -11.91
CA ALA A 142 0.09 -3.14 -12.55
C ALA A 142 -0.42 -2.10 -11.55
N LEU A 143 0.01 -0.85 -11.73
CA LEU A 143 -0.49 0.31 -11.00
C LEU A 143 -1.69 0.91 -11.75
N MET A 144 -2.88 0.78 -11.17
CA MET A 144 -4.13 1.26 -11.75
C MET A 144 -4.39 2.71 -11.32
N PRO A 145 -4.32 3.71 -12.21
CA PRO A 145 -4.42 5.11 -11.82
C PRO A 145 -5.81 5.47 -11.27
N LYS A 146 -5.87 6.46 -10.37
CA LYS A 146 -7.13 7.08 -9.95
C LYS A 146 -7.79 7.83 -11.11
N ARG A 147 -8.59 7.09 -11.87
CA ARG A 147 -9.50 7.58 -12.91
C ARG A 147 -10.82 6.82 -12.81
N GLN A 148 -11.92 7.52 -13.00
CA GLN A 148 -13.22 6.86 -13.10
C GLN A 148 -13.22 5.99 -14.35
N THR A 149 -13.29 4.68 -14.17
CA THR A 149 -13.40 3.72 -15.28
C THR A 149 -14.78 3.08 -15.25
N LYS A 150 -15.35 2.80 -16.42
CA LYS A 150 -16.64 2.08 -16.52
C LYS A 150 -16.60 0.71 -15.85
N LEU A 151 -15.40 0.13 -15.75
CA LEU A 151 -15.16 -1.19 -15.19
C LEU A 151 -14.78 -1.14 -13.70
N PHE A 152 -14.74 0.01 -13.02
CA PHE A 152 -14.38 0.09 -11.59
C PHE A 152 -13.10 -0.71 -11.19
N SER A 153 -12.18 -0.88 -12.15
CA SER A 153 -10.98 -1.71 -11.96
C SER A 153 -9.88 -0.96 -11.22
N GLY A 154 -9.96 0.37 -11.17
CA GLY A 154 -9.10 1.27 -10.40
C GLY A 154 -9.83 1.83 -9.19
N PHE A 155 -10.60 2.90 -9.39
CA PHE A 155 -11.36 3.58 -8.34
C PHE A 155 -12.77 3.96 -8.84
N PRO A 156 -13.80 3.93 -7.97
CA PRO A 156 -13.82 3.21 -6.69
C PRO A 156 -13.65 1.69 -6.90
N PHE A 157 -13.40 0.94 -5.83
CA PHE A 157 -13.24 -0.52 -5.87
C PHE A 157 -13.84 -1.20 -4.64
N SER A 158 -13.83 -2.54 -4.64
CA SER A 158 -14.33 -3.38 -3.54
C SER A 158 -13.23 -4.25 -2.94
N ILE A 159 -13.43 -4.69 -1.70
CA ILE A 159 -12.67 -5.77 -1.07
C ILE A 159 -13.69 -6.84 -0.63
N PRO A 160 -13.68 -8.06 -1.17
CA PRO A 160 -12.84 -8.54 -2.28
C PRO A 160 -13.06 -7.78 -3.59
N ASP A 161 -12.02 -7.71 -4.41
CA ASP A 161 -12.07 -7.03 -5.70
C ASP A 161 -12.89 -7.81 -6.72
N LEU A 162 -13.91 -7.16 -7.27
CA LEU A 162 -14.85 -7.76 -8.22
C LEU A 162 -14.19 -8.25 -9.52
N TYR A 163 -13.16 -7.56 -10.00
CA TYR A 163 -12.55 -7.82 -11.31
C TYR A 163 -11.23 -8.59 -11.21
N ASN A 164 -10.47 -8.35 -10.14
CA ASN A 164 -9.25 -9.08 -9.87
C ASN A 164 -9.55 -10.49 -9.34
N ASN A 165 -10.75 -10.70 -8.79
CA ASN A 165 -11.30 -12.00 -8.39
C ASN A 165 -10.31 -12.84 -7.56
N ILE A 166 -9.68 -12.20 -6.59
CA ILE A 166 -8.74 -12.83 -5.66
C ILE A 166 -9.56 -13.59 -4.60
N PRO A 167 -9.51 -14.94 -4.53
CA PRO A 167 -10.35 -15.69 -3.61
C PRO A 167 -9.99 -15.40 -2.14
N GLY A 168 -10.97 -14.92 -1.36
CA GLY A 168 -10.78 -14.64 0.06
C GLY A 168 -9.90 -13.42 0.35
N GLN A 169 -9.82 -12.48 -0.59
CA GLN A 169 -9.10 -11.22 -0.38
C GLN A 169 -9.62 -10.45 0.84
N LYS A 170 -8.67 -9.95 1.62
CA LYS A 170 -8.93 -9.11 2.80
C LYS A 170 -8.14 -7.81 2.78
N ASN A 171 -7.12 -7.72 1.93
CA ASN A 171 -6.21 -6.58 1.87
C ASN A 171 -6.11 -6.10 0.43
N GLN A 172 -6.10 -4.79 0.26
CA GLN A 172 -5.82 -4.13 -1.02
C GLN A 172 -4.75 -3.06 -0.78
N ALA A 173 -3.64 -3.15 -1.50
CA ALA A 173 -2.61 -2.14 -1.50
C ALA A 173 -2.91 -1.02 -2.50
N ILE A 174 -2.58 0.20 -2.09
CA ILE A 174 -2.63 1.43 -2.85
C ILE A 174 -1.24 2.06 -2.77
N TRP A 175 -0.70 2.52 -3.89
CA TRP A 175 0.60 3.18 -4.02
C TRP A 175 0.42 4.69 -4.26
#